data_AF-A0A645JFB4-F1
#
_entry.id   AF-A0A645JFB4-F1
#
_cell.length_a   1.000
_cell.length_b   1.000
_cell.length_c   1.000
_cell.angle_alpha   90.00
_cell.angle_beta   90.00
_cell.angle_gamma   90.00
#
_symmetry.space_group_name_H-M   'P 1'
#
loop_
_entity.id
_entity.type
_entity.pdbx_description
1 polymer ?
#
loop_
_entity_poly.entity_id
_entity_poly.type
_entity_poly.pdbx_seq_one_letter_code
_entity_poly.pdbx_strand_id
1 'polypeptide(L)'
;MYADLSAGSGYNAVTRDPEFGYEFLEEFQNKLFYGTDICDPRNITNPMLQLAEYLDTAMENKKITYTAYEKISRKNALELLNR
;
A
#
# COMPACT_ATOMS: atom_id res chain seq x y z
N MET A 1 -2.45 13.07 -10.94
CA MET A 1 -2.83 12.95 -9.52
C MET A 1 -2.15 11.71 -8.96
N TYR A 2 -1.64 11.79 -7.74
CA TYR A 2 -0.97 10.72 -6.98
C TYR A 2 -1.75 10.47 -5.69
N ALA A 3 -1.60 9.29 -5.09
CA ALA A 3 -2.23 8.96 -3.82
C ALA A 3 -1.29 8.12 -2.94
N ASP A 4 -1.27 8.40 -1.64
CA ASP A 4 -0.69 7.49 -0.65
C ASP A 4 -1.74 6.50 -0.13
N LEU A 5 -1.27 5.32 0.25
CA LEU A 5 -1.99 4.34 1.04
C LEU A 5 -1.31 4.31 2.40
N SER A 6 -1.96 4.96 3.36
CA SER A 6 -1.48 5.06 4.73
C SER A 6 -2.64 5.05 5.72
N ALA A 7 -2.31 4.93 7.01
CA ALA A 7 -3.28 4.89 8.10
C ALA A 7 -4.35 3.78 7.92
N GLY A 8 -5.42 3.89 8.70
CA GLY A 8 -6.58 2.99 8.55
C GLY A 8 -7.39 3.26 7.29
N SER A 9 -7.33 4.48 6.75
CA SER A 9 -8.06 4.86 5.53
C SER A 9 -7.53 4.18 4.28
N GLY A 10 -6.21 4.12 4.11
CA GLY A 10 -5.57 3.44 2.99
C GLY A 10 -5.90 1.94 2.99
N TYR A 11 -5.80 1.30 4.16
CA TYR A 11 -6.22 -0.08 4.35
C TYR A 11 -7.70 -0.29 4.00
N ASN A 12 -8.61 0.46 4.63
CA ASN A 12 -10.06 0.32 4.39
C ASN A 12 -10.45 0.57 2.94
N ALA A 13 -9.77 1.48 2.24
CA ALA A 13 -10.05 1.78 0.84
C ALA A 13 -9.84 0.57 -0.08
N VAL A 14 -8.80 -0.24 0.18
CA VAL A 14 -8.42 -1.37 -0.67
C VAL A 14 -8.95 -2.72 -0.17
N THR A 15 -9.34 -2.83 1.10
CA THR A 15 -9.82 -4.11 1.66
C THR A 15 -11.34 -4.26 1.73
N ARG A 16 -12.10 -3.17 1.60
CA ARG A 16 -13.57 -3.19 1.69
C ARG A 16 -14.23 -4.05 0.60
N ASP A 17 -13.63 -4.08 -0.58
CA ASP A 17 -13.97 -5.00 -1.67
C ASP A 17 -12.64 -5.58 -2.19
N PRO A 18 -12.24 -6.80 -1.78
CA PRO A 18 -10.90 -7.30 -2.06
C PRO A 18 -10.58 -7.43 -3.55
N GLU A 19 -11.53 -7.91 -4.37
CA GLU A 19 -11.25 -8.14 -5.78
C GLU A 19 -11.10 -6.81 -6.53
N PHE A 20 -11.99 -5.83 -6.26
CA PHE A 20 -11.81 -4.46 -6.76
C PHE A 20 -10.52 -3.82 -6.22
N GLY A 21 -10.19 -4.08 -4.95
CA GLY A 21 -8.96 -3.60 -4.32
C GLY A 21 -7.72 -4.05 -5.07
N TYR A 22 -7.62 -5.35 -5.39
CA TYR A 22 -6.49 -5.88 -6.16
C TYR A 22 -6.42 -5.28 -7.57
N GLU A 23 -7.56 -5.17 -8.27
CA GLU A 23 -7.63 -4.53 -9.59
C GLU A 23 -7.16 -3.07 -9.54
N PHE A 24 -7.59 -2.32 -8.52
CA PHE A 24 -7.18 -0.93 -8.30
C PHE A 24 -5.67 -0.80 -8.04
N LEU A 25 -5.11 -1.68 -7.21
CA LEU A 25 -3.67 -1.70 -6.93
C LEU A 25 -2.86 -1.96 -8.20
N GLU A 26 -3.34 -2.85 -9.08
CA GLU A 26 -2.71 -3.13 -10.37
C GLU A 26 -2.82 -1.97 -11.36
N GLU A 27 -4.02 -1.43 -11.56
CA GLU A 27 -4.28 -0.36 -12.53
C GLU A 27 -3.50 0.92 -12.18
N PHE A 28 -3.47 1.28 -10.91
CA PHE A 28 -2.87 2.53 -10.44
C PHE A 28 -1.48 2.37 -9.83
N GLN A 29 -0.84 1.20 -9.98
CA GLN A 29 0.44 0.85 -9.36
C GLN A 29 1.56 1.90 -9.52
N ASN A 30 1.57 2.72 -10.57
CA ASN A 30 2.59 3.75 -10.82
C ASN A 30 2.33 5.09 -10.09
N LYS A 31 1.19 5.21 -9.40
CA LYS A 31 0.72 6.45 -8.78
C LYS A 31 0.44 6.32 -7.29
N LEU A 32 0.66 5.13 -6.73
CA LEU A 32 0.38 4.75 -5.36
C LEU A 32 1.68 4.66 -4.55
N PHE A 33 1.63 5.04 -3.28
CA PHE A 33 2.77 4.99 -2.35
C PHE A 33 2.33 4.42 -1.01
N TYR A 34 3.09 3.47 -0.47
CA TYR A 34 2.88 2.99 0.89
C TYR A 34 3.41 3.99 1.94
N GLY A 35 2.67 4.19 3.02
CA GLY A 35 3.09 4.97 4.18
C GLY A 35 2.50 4.42 5.49
N THR A 36 3.24 4.54 6.59
CA THR A 36 2.79 3.99 7.89
C THR A 36 1.86 4.92 8.67
N ASP A 37 1.93 6.23 8.40
CA ASP A 37 1.27 7.29 9.18
C ASP A 37 1.61 7.25 10.69
N ILE A 38 2.82 6.80 11.04
CA ILE A 38 3.31 6.80 12.42
C ILE A 38 3.85 8.18 12.78
N CYS A 39 3.24 8.81 13.79
CA CYS A 39 3.76 10.05 14.39
C CYS A 39 4.23 9.87 15.85
N ASP A 40 4.01 8.69 16.44
CA ASP A 40 4.42 8.35 17.80
C ASP A 40 4.87 6.88 17.88
N PRO A 41 6.00 6.55 18.55
CA PRO A 41 6.47 5.16 18.66
C PRO A 41 5.46 4.22 19.33
N ARG A 42 4.51 4.74 20.12
CA ARG A 42 3.43 3.96 20.73
C ARG A 42 2.38 3.48 19.70
N ASN A 43 2.41 3.97 18.46
CA ASN A 43 1.50 3.53 17.41
C ASN A 43 1.88 2.17 16.79
N ILE A 44 2.98 1.53 17.22
CA ILE A 44 3.47 0.27 16.63
C ILE A 44 2.48 -0.90 16.71
N THR A 45 1.49 -0.84 17.61
CA THR A 45 0.42 -1.85 17.74
C THR A 45 -0.93 -1.36 17.19
N ASN A 46 -0.96 -0.19 16.54
CA ASN A 46 -2.20 0.39 16.06
C ASN A 46 -2.76 -0.44 14.88
N PRO A 47 -4.06 -0.78 14.87
CA PRO A 47 -4.72 -1.45 13.75
C PRO A 47 -4.51 -0.78 12.38
N MET A 48 -4.17 0.52 12.35
CA MET A 48 -3.83 1.23 11.12
C MET A 48 -2.60 0.68 10.38
N LEU A 49 -1.77 -0.14 11.03
CA LEU A 49 -0.56 -0.73 10.46
C LEU A 49 -0.79 -2.04 9.69
N GLN A 50 -2.05 -2.45 9.50
CA GLN A 50 -2.42 -3.68 8.77
C GLN A 50 -2.11 -3.64 7.27
N LEU A 51 -1.87 -2.45 6.70
CA LEU A 51 -1.66 -2.29 5.26
C LEU A 51 -0.41 -3.01 4.75
N ALA A 52 0.70 -3.03 5.51
CA ALA A 52 1.91 -3.74 5.09
C ALA A 52 1.64 -5.25 4.91
N GLU A 53 1.11 -5.88 5.95
CA GLU A 53 0.78 -7.31 5.94
C GLU A 53 -0.21 -7.66 4.83
N TYR A 54 -1.19 -6.78 4.56
CA TYR A 54 -2.13 -6.95 3.46
C TYR A 54 -1.44 -6.95 2.09
N LEU A 55 -0.53 -6.00 1.84
CA LEU A 55 0.21 -5.94 0.57
C LEU A 55 1.13 -7.16 0.39
N ASP A 56 1.80 -7.61 1.46
CA ASP A 56 2.62 -8.82 1.45
C ASP A 56 1.76 -10.04 1.11
N THR A 57 0.66 -10.24 1.84
CA THR A 57 -0.27 -11.36 1.65
C THR A 57 -0.90 -11.36 0.25
N ALA A 58 -1.23 -10.18 -0.29
CA ALA A 58 -1.79 -10.06 -1.63
C ALA A 58 -0.78 -10.50 -2.70
N MET A 59 0.48 -10.12 -2.56
CA MET A 59 1.56 -10.52 -3.47
C MET A 59 1.89 -12.01 -3.34
N GLU A 60 2.04 -12.51 -2.11
CA GLU A 60 2.34 -13.92 -1.82
C GLU A 60 1.28 -14.86 -2.37
N ASN A 61 0.00 -14.48 -2.25
CA ASN A 61 -1.13 -15.24 -2.79
C ASN A 61 -1.40 -14.97 -4.28
N LYS A 62 -0.52 -14.22 -4.96
CA LYS A 62 -0.61 -13.90 -6.40
C LYS A 62 -1.90 -13.15 -6.77
N LYS A 63 -2.48 -12.42 -5.83
CA LYS A 63 -3.61 -11.51 -6.06
C LYS A 63 -3.17 -10.23 -6.75
N ILE A 64 -1.95 -9.78 -6.47
CA ILE A 64 -1.25 -8.74 -7.23
C ILE A 64 0.12 -9.26 -7.67
N THR A 65 0.66 -8.65 -8.72
CA THR A 65 1.99 -8.91 -9.26
C THR A 65 3.07 -8.36 -8.33
N TYR A 66 4.26 -8.99 -8.38
CA TYR A 66 5.45 -8.45 -7.71
C TYR A 66 5.77 -7.02 -8.19
N THR A 67 5.51 -6.71 -9.47
CA THR A 67 5.76 -5.37 -10.02
C THR A 67 4.86 -4.31 -9.38
N ALA A 68 3.56 -4.58 -9.21
CA ALA A 68 2.67 -3.66 -8.52
C ALA A 68 3.09 -3.48 -7.06
N TYR A 69 3.34 -4.59 -6.35
CA TYR A 69 3.83 -4.60 -4.97
C TYR A 69 5.11 -3.76 -4.80
N GLU A 70 6.15 -4.01 -5.61
CA GLU A 70 7.43 -3.31 -5.50
C GLU A 70 7.29 -1.80 -5.77
N LYS A 71 6.43 -1.42 -6.71
CA LYS A 71 6.15 -0.01 -7.03
C LYS A 71 5.48 0.72 -5.88
N ILE A 72 4.39 0.15 -5.37
CA ILE A 72 3.60 0.72 -4.28
C ILE A 72 4.46 0.80 -3.01
N SER A 73 5.14 -0.28 -2.66
CA SER A 73 5.87 -0.40 -1.39
C SER A 73 7.18 0.40 -1.35
N ARG A 74 7.79 0.69 -2.51
CA ARG A 74 9.13 1.30 -2.51
C ARG A 74 9.49 2.10 -3.77
N LYS A 75 9.36 1.51 -4.96
CA LYS A 75 10.04 2.03 -6.17
C LYS A 75 9.50 3.40 -6.59
N ASN A 76 8.19 3.62 -6.48
CA ASN A 76 7.61 4.93 -6.79
C ASN A 76 8.16 6.01 -5.86
N ALA A 77 8.24 5.73 -4.55
CA ALA A 77 8.77 6.67 -3.56
C ALA A 77 10.25 7.00 -3.84
N LEU A 78 11.06 5.99 -4.17
CA LEU A 78 12.46 6.20 -4.55
C LEU A 78 12.60 7.09 -5.79
N GLU A 79 11.78 6.86 -6.82
CA GLU A 79 11.80 7.68 -8.05
C GLU A 79 11.37 9.12 -7.78
N LEU A 80 10.38 9.31 -6.90
CA LEU A 80 9.89 10.64 -6.54
C LEU A 80 10.88 11.43 -5.68
N LEU A 81 11.53 10.77 -4.70
CA LEU A 81 12.34 11.41 -3.67
C LEU A 81 13.83 11.51 -3.99
N ASN A 82 14.39 10.64 -4.84
CA ASN A 82 15.80 10.71 -5.25
C ASN A 82 16.06 11.75 -6.36
N ARG A 83 15.65 13.00 -6.13
CA ARG A 83 15.98 14.14 -6.99
C ARG A 83 17.20 14.90 -6.49
#